data_AF-W5YM59-F1
#
_entry.id   AF-W5YM59-F1
#
_cell.length_a   1.000
_cell.length_b   1.000
_cell.length_c   1.000
_cell.angle_alpha   90.00
_cell.angle_beta   90.00
_cell.angle_gamma   90.00
#
_symmetry.space_group_name_H-M   'P 1'
#
loop_
_entity.id
_entity.type
_entity.pdbx_description
1 polymer ?
#
loop_
_entity_poly.entity_id
_entity_poly.type
_entity_poly.pdbx_seq_one_letter_code
_entity_poly.pdbx_strand_id
1 'polypeptide(L)'
;MDTAADDSASVAPVETASVAEPATETVIQSPSEPVAVTETGRLQISFRADCWVQVSDADGERLVNSLQRAGDRIDVSGDAPLRVVIGAVSAVDSIRFQNEPVDMGDFRVVNNRSEFTLAN
;
A
#
# COMPACT_ATOMS: atom_id res chain seq x y z
N MET A 1 40.58 -14.55 -56.91
CA MET A 1 41.23 -15.46 -55.94
C MET A 1 41.07 -14.81 -54.58
N ASP A 2 40.15 -15.24 -53.74
CA ASP A 2 40.26 -16.53 -53.06
C ASP A 2 38.92 -17.28 -52.99
N THR A 3 39.04 -18.60 -53.08
CA THR A 3 37.99 -19.59 -53.29
C THR A 3 37.50 -20.10 -51.94
N ALA A 4 36.19 -20.19 -51.74
CA ALA A 4 35.61 -21.05 -50.71
C ALA A 4 34.62 -22.04 -51.37
N ALA A 5 35.17 -23.15 -51.85
CA ALA A 5 34.53 -24.47 -51.73
C ALA A 5 34.90 -24.97 -50.32
N ASP A 6 34.18 -25.81 -49.59
CA ASP A 6 33.34 -26.95 -49.95
C ASP A 6 32.65 -27.45 -48.66
N ASP A 7 31.69 -28.34 -48.87
CA ASP A 7 31.35 -29.49 -48.01
C ASP A 7 30.16 -29.40 -47.05
N SER A 8 29.07 -29.96 -47.57
CA SER A 8 28.22 -31.00 -46.97
C SER A 8 28.27 -31.20 -45.46
N ALA A 9 27.10 -31.13 -44.84
CA ALA A 9 26.60 -32.26 -44.05
C ALA A 9 25.09 -32.16 -43.84
N SER A 10 24.43 -33.25 -44.23
CA SER A 10 23.02 -33.59 -44.02
C SER A 10 22.60 -33.53 -42.54
N VAL A 11 21.48 -32.87 -42.26
CA VAL A 11 20.70 -33.02 -41.02
C VAL A 11 19.22 -33.06 -41.41
N ALA A 12 18.63 -34.25 -41.49
CA ALA A 12 17.80 -34.89 -40.46
C ALA A 12 16.35 -34.33 -40.40
N PRO A 13 15.33 -35.19 -40.37
CA PRO A 13 13.94 -34.80 -40.57
C PRO A 13 13.30 -34.16 -39.33
N VAL A 14 12.29 -33.34 -39.64
CA VAL A 14 11.17 -32.86 -38.84
C VAL A 14 10.77 -33.77 -37.67
N GLU A 15 10.42 -33.19 -36.50
CA GLU A 15 9.04 -33.23 -35.99
C GLU A 15 8.84 -32.36 -34.74
N THR A 16 7.71 -31.66 -34.74
CA THR A 16 6.86 -31.29 -33.58
C THR A 16 7.42 -30.38 -32.48
N ALA A 17 7.27 -29.08 -32.74
CA ALA A 17 6.44 -28.16 -31.96
C ALA A 17 6.26 -28.49 -30.45
N SER A 18 7.22 -27.97 -29.68
CA SER A 18 7.06 -27.27 -28.40
C SER A 18 5.65 -27.29 -27.80
N VAL A 19 5.44 -28.17 -26.83
CA VAL A 19 4.34 -28.09 -25.86
C VAL A 19 4.61 -26.88 -24.97
N ALA A 20 3.75 -25.88 -25.10
CA ALA A 20 3.76 -24.68 -24.28
C ALA A 20 3.60 -25.03 -22.80
N GLU A 21 4.63 -24.73 -22.02
CA GLU A 21 4.54 -24.59 -20.57
C GLU A 21 3.48 -23.54 -20.22
N PRO A 22 2.54 -23.83 -19.31
CA PRO A 22 1.82 -22.76 -18.65
C PRO A 22 2.83 -22.03 -17.75
N ALA A 23 3.21 -20.83 -18.17
CA ALA A 23 3.76 -19.83 -17.29
C ALA A 23 2.75 -19.62 -16.15
N THR A 24 3.00 -20.24 -14.99
CA THR A 24 2.41 -19.80 -13.74
C THR A 24 3.01 -18.43 -13.47
N GLU A 25 2.27 -17.43 -13.90
CA GLU A 25 2.46 -16.04 -13.55
C GLU A 25 2.51 -15.96 -12.02
N THR A 26 3.66 -15.56 -11.54
CA THR A 26 3.91 -15.24 -10.13
C THR A 26 3.06 -14.01 -9.79
N VAL A 27 1.84 -14.23 -9.30
CA VAL A 27 1.07 -13.13 -8.70
C VAL A 27 1.55 -12.96 -7.27
N ILE A 28 2.62 -12.19 -7.15
CA ILE A 28 3.08 -11.59 -5.90
C ILE A 28 2.02 -10.58 -5.49
N GLN A 29 1.04 -10.98 -4.67
CA GLN A 29 0.15 -10.04 -3.99
C GLN A 29 -0.12 -10.51 -2.56
N SER A 30 0.66 -9.92 -1.65
CA SER A 30 0.36 -9.56 -0.25
C SER A 30 1.48 -10.03 0.68
N PRO A 31 2.42 -9.16 1.10
CA PRO A 31 3.03 -9.36 2.41
C PRO A 31 1.93 -9.13 3.44
N SER A 32 1.19 -10.18 3.78
CA SER A 32 0.67 -10.31 5.15
C SER A 32 1.88 -10.58 6.03
N GLU A 33 2.68 -9.54 6.27
CA GLU A 33 3.60 -9.56 7.39
C GLU A 33 2.75 -9.75 8.65
N PRO A 34 2.98 -10.82 9.44
CA PRO A 34 2.48 -10.84 10.80
C PRO A 34 3.23 -9.71 11.51
N VAL A 35 2.59 -8.54 11.63
CA VAL A 35 3.18 -7.43 12.36
C VAL A 35 3.45 -7.95 13.76
N ALA A 36 4.72 -7.87 14.15
CA ALA A 36 5.12 -8.14 15.51
C ALA A 36 4.14 -7.41 16.44
N VAL A 37 3.73 -8.08 17.51
CA VAL A 37 2.94 -7.51 18.59
C VAL A 37 3.86 -6.57 19.39
N THR A 38 4.42 -5.57 18.73
CA THR A 38 4.91 -4.35 19.35
C THR A 38 3.69 -3.47 19.58
N GLU A 39 3.64 -2.70 20.66
CA GLU A 39 2.51 -1.81 21.01
C GLU A 39 2.34 -0.62 20.05
N THR A 40 2.75 -0.81 18.79
CA THR A 40 2.68 0.13 17.69
C THR A 40 1.36 -0.06 16.97
N GLY A 41 0.52 0.97 17.00
CA GLY A 41 -0.70 1.03 16.22
C GLY A 41 -0.42 1.25 14.73
N ARG A 42 -1.08 0.49 13.86
CA ARG A 42 -1.09 0.73 12.41
C ARG A 42 -2.34 1.51 12.03
N LEU A 43 -2.18 2.64 11.37
CA LEU A 43 -3.27 3.48 10.88
C LEU A 43 -3.23 3.54 9.35
N GLN A 44 -4.36 3.22 8.74
CA GLN A 44 -4.59 3.30 7.30
C GLN A 44 -5.73 4.28 7.04
N ILE A 45 -5.51 5.25 6.16
CA ILE A 45 -6.54 6.22 5.79
C ILE A 45 -6.60 6.30 4.27
N SER A 46 -7.80 6.13 3.72
CA SER A 46 -8.10 6.34 2.31
C SER A 46 -8.84 7.66 2.13
N PHE A 47 -8.45 8.43 1.12
CA PHE A 47 -9.01 9.75 0.83
C PHE A 47 -9.78 9.74 -0.49
N ARG A 48 -10.85 10.53 -0.55
CA ARG A 48 -11.70 10.72 -1.74
C ARG A 48 -11.69 12.15 -2.28
N ALA A 49 -11.02 13.08 -1.61
CA ALA A 49 -10.79 14.45 -2.07
C ALA A 49 -9.53 15.03 -1.40
N ASP A 50 -9.21 16.29 -1.71
CA ASP A 50 -8.09 17.00 -1.08
C ASP A 50 -8.28 17.14 0.43
N CYS A 51 -7.39 16.54 1.21
CA CYS A 51 -7.39 16.53 2.67
C CYS A 51 -5.98 16.64 3.22
N TRP A 52 -5.75 17.62 4.08
CA TRP A 52 -4.56 17.60 4.93
C TRP A 52 -4.75 16.61 6.09
N VAL A 53 -3.74 15.78 6.33
CA VAL A 53 -3.67 14.84 7.44
C VAL A 53 -2.35 15.01 8.19
N GLN A 54 -2.43 14.94 9.51
CA GLN A 54 -1.29 14.87 10.39
C GLN A 54 -1.44 13.67 11.33
N VAL A 55 -0.39 12.86 11.44
CA VAL A 55 -0.31 11.75 12.39
C VAL A 55 0.93 11.95 13.24
N SER A 56 0.75 11.87 14.55
CA SER A 56 1.81 11.93 15.55
C SER A 56 1.75 10.72 16.46
N ASP A 57 2.89 10.24 16.93
CA ASP A 57 2.97 9.14 17.89
C ASP A 57 2.83 9.59 19.36
N ALA A 58 3.07 8.65 20.27
CA ALA A 58 3.12 8.88 21.71
C ALA A 58 4.25 9.83 22.13
N ASP A 59 5.42 9.73 21.49
CA ASP A 59 6.62 10.56 21.73
C ASP A 59 6.45 12.01 21.23
N GLY A 60 5.41 12.27 20.42
CA GLY A 60 5.14 13.57 19.82
C GLY A 60 5.86 13.79 18.49
N GLU A 61 6.47 12.74 17.94
CA GLU A 61 7.05 12.74 16.62
C GLU A 61 5.94 12.73 15.56
N ARG A 62 6.07 13.58 14.54
CA ARG A 62 5.11 13.63 13.43
C ARG A 62 5.50 12.59 12.38
N LEU A 63 4.82 11.46 12.40
CA LEU A 63 5.01 10.39 11.42
C LEU A 63 4.46 10.76 10.04
N VAL A 64 3.32 11.46 10.00
CA VAL A 64 2.70 11.93 8.75
C VAL A 64 2.31 13.38 8.90
N ASN A 65 2.58 14.17 7.87
CA ASN A 65 2.05 15.52 7.73
C ASN A 65 2.02 15.86 6.25
N SER A 66 0.91 15.57 5.58
CA SER A 66 0.82 15.66 4.11
C SER A 66 -0.59 16.01 3.66
N LEU A 67 -0.68 16.58 2.45
CA LEU A 67 -1.95 16.85 1.79
C LEU A 67 -2.22 15.74 0.79
N GLN A 68 -3.20 14.89 1.12
CA GLN A 68 -3.64 13.77 0.29
C GLN A 68 -4.78 14.21 -0.63
N ARG A 69 -4.94 13.56 -1.77
CA ARG A 69 -5.99 13.86 -2.76
C ARG A 69 -6.96 12.69 -2.90
N ALA A 70 -7.93 12.83 -3.80
CA ALA A 70 -8.84 11.75 -4.13
C ALA A 70 -8.11 10.50 -4.65
N GLY A 71 -8.37 9.36 -4.03
CA GLY A 71 -7.74 8.07 -4.37
C GLY A 71 -6.43 7.80 -3.65
N ASP A 72 -5.88 8.77 -2.92
CA ASP A 72 -4.70 8.54 -2.10
C ASP A 72 -5.01 7.67 -0.88
N ARG A 73 -4.00 6.93 -0.43
CA ARG A 73 -4.02 6.17 0.82
C ARG A 73 -2.72 6.35 1.55
N ILE A 74 -2.80 6.53 2.87
CA ILE A 74 -1.64 6.45 3.76
C ILE A 74 -1.74 5.19 4.60
N ASP A 75 -0.60 4.57 4.86
CA ASP A 75 -0.40 3.54 5.87
C ASP A 75 0.76 4.01 6.73
N VAL A 76 0.51 4.18 8.02
CA VAL A 76 1.50 4.62 9.00
C VAL A 76 1.44 3.70 10.20
N SER A 77 2.60 3.36 10.74
CA SER A 77 2.72 2.54 11.94
C SER A 77 3.53 3.34 12.97
N GLY A 78 3.10 3.37 14.23
CA GLY A 78 3.81 4.07 15.29
C GLY A 78 3.28 3.75 16.67
N ASP A 79 3.99 4.20 17.70
CA ASP A 79 3.69 3.91 19.10
C ASP A 79 2.36 4.55 19.54
N ALA A 80 1.48 3.72 20.10
CA ALA A 80 0.22 4.20 20.66
C ALA A 80 0.46 4.96 21.97
N PRO A 81 -0.27 6.06 22.26
CA PRO A 81 -1.41 6.59 21.50
C PRO A 81 -1.04 7.44 20.29
N LEU A 82 -1.57 7.10 19.12
CA LEU A 82 -1.43 7.89 17.90
C LEU A 82 -2.43 9.05 17.90
N ARG A 83 -1.94 10.26 17.71
CA ARG A 83 -2.78 11.45 17.47
C ARG A 83 -2.96 11.67 15.98
N VAL A 84 -4.21 11.68 15.55
CA VAL A 84 -4.59 11.85 14.15
C VAL A 84 -5.41 13.12 14.01
N VAL A 85 -5.00 13.98 13.10
CA VAL A 85 -5.70 15.21 12.74
C VAL A 85 -6.09 15.12 11.27
N ILE A 86 -7.38 15.17 11.01
CA ILE A 86 -7.98 15.21 9.68
C ILE A 86 -8.53 16.60 9.45
N GLY A 87 -7.97 17.34 8.50
CA GLY A 87 -8.42 18.70 8.18
C GLY A 87 -9.78 18.77 7.50
N ALA A 88 -10.12 17.74 6.71
CA ALA A 88 -11.38 17.66 5.97
C ALA A 88 -11.97 16.25 6.08
N VAL A 89 -12.82 16.01 7.08
CA VAL A 89 -13.49 14.71 7.29
C VAL A 89 -14.33 14.33 6.08
N SER A 90 -14.98 15.32 5.43
CA SER A 90 -15.72 15.09 4.19
C SER A 90 -14.87 14.57 3.03
N ALA A 91 -13.54 14.76 3.07
CA ALA A 91 -12.61 14.29 2.05
C ALA A 91 -12.00 12.91 2.36
N VAL A 92 -12.27 12.36 3.54
CA VAL A 92 -11.88 10.99 3.89
C VAL A 92 -12.95 10.00 3.41
N ASP A 93 -12.50 8.88 2.86
CA ASP A 93 -13.37 7.78 2.45
C ASP A 93 -13.51 6.74 3.58
N SER A 94 -12.38 6.26 4.08
CA SER A 94 -12.34 5.20 5.08
C SER A 94 -11.08 5.30 5.93
N ILE A 95 -11.22 5.06 7.23
CA ILE A 95 -10.12 4.96 8.19
C ILE A 95 -10.12 3.56 8.78
N ARG A 96 -8.93 2.98 8.94
CA ARG A 96 -8.73 1.73 9.64
C ARG A 96 -7.58 1.86 10.62
N PHE A 97 -7.78 1.40 11.85
CA PHE A 97 -6.75 1.32 12.86
C PHE A 97 -6.58 -0.13 13.27
N GLN A 98 -5.37 -0.68 13.18
CA GLN A 98 -5.06 -2.07 13.48
C GLN A 98 -5.96 -3.07 12.72
N ASN A 99 -6.22 -2.78 11.44
CA ASN A 99 -7.17 -3.52 10.59
C ASN A 99 -8.66 -3.40 11.00
N GLU A 100 -8.98 -2.67 12.06
CA GLU A 100 -10.34 -2.35 12.50
C GLU A 100 -10.86 -1.11 11.75
N PRO A 101 -12.03 -1.13 11.10
CA PRO A 101 -12.63 0.07 10.55
C PRO A 101 -12.97 1.07 11.67
N VAL A 102 -12.62 2.33 11.46
CA VAL A 102 -12.85 3.41 12.43
C VAL A 102 -14.02 4.25 11.93
N ASP A 103 -15.11 4.27 12.68
CA ASP A 103 -16.27 5.09 12.39
C ASP A 103 -16.01 6.55 12.75
N MET A 104 -16.00 7.41 11.73
CA MET A 104 -15.77 8.84 11.93
C MET A 104 -16.95 9.57 12.59
N GLY A 105 -18.13 8.95 12.59
CA GLY A 105 -19.35 9.52 13.15
C GLY A 105 -19.31 9.70 14.67
N ASP A 106 -18.50 8.90 15.37
CA ASP A 106 -18.33 8.98 16.82
C ASP A 106 -17.33 10.06 17.24
N PHE A 107 -16.51 10.56 16.32
CA PHE A 107 -15.55 11.60 16.62
C PHE A 107 -16.11 13.01 16.43
N ARG A 108 -15.63 13.92 17.26
CA ARG A 108 -16.03 15.32 17.21
C ARG A 108 -15.48 15.97 15.93
N VAL A 109 -16.37 16.43 15.06
CA VAL A 109 -16.03 17.22 13.86
C VAL A 109 -16.34 18.69 14.14
N VAL A 110 -15.35 19.57 14.00
CA VAL A 110 -15.48 21.02 14.19
C VAL A 110 -14.88 21.73 12.98
N ASN A 111 -15.65 22.57 12.28
CA ASN A 111 -15.21 23.26 11.06
C ASN A 111 -14.63 22.30 9.98
N ASN A 112 -15.28 21.14 9.78
CA ASN A 112 -14.82 20.06 8.89
C ASN A 112 -13.50 19.38 9.28
N ARG A 113 -12.88 19.77 10.41
CA ARG A 113 -11.70 19.12 10.99
C ARG A 113 -12.13 18.15 12.10
N SER A 114 -11.51 16.98 12.16
CA SER A 114 -11.60 16.09 13.31
C SER A 114 -10.21 15.76 13.83
N GLU A 115 -10.10 15.70 15.14
CA GLU A 115 -8.89 15.32 15.84
C GLU A 115 -9.28 14.23 16.83
N PHE A 116 -8.59 13.10 16.75
CA PHE A 116 -8.84 11.96 17.60
C PHE A 116 -7.53 11.27 17.94
N THR A 117 -7.55 10.54 19.05
CA THR A 117 -6.40 9.81 19.54
C THR A 117 -6.76 8.33 19.56
N LEU A 118 -5.93 7.51 18.93
CA LEU A 118 -6.09 6.08 18.83
C LEU A 118 -5.08 5.42 19.76
N ALA A 119 -5.57 4.75 20.79
CA ALA A 119 -4.77 3.95 21.70
C ALA A 119 -5.04 2.46 21.43
N ASN A 120 -4.12 1.59 21.88
CA ASN A 120 -4.31 0.15 21.89
C ASN A 120 -5.20 -0.29 23.06
#